data_AF-A0AAW1FAS5-F1
#
_entry.id   AF-A0AAW1FAS5-F1
#
_cell.length_a   1.000
_cell.length_b   1.000
_cell.length_c   1.000
_cell.angle_alpha   90.00
_cell.angle_beta   90.00
_cell.angle_gamma   90.00
#
_symmetry.space_group_name_H-M   'P 1'
#
loop_
_entity.id
_entity.type
_entity.pdbx_description
1 polymer ?
#
loop_
_entity_poly.entity_id
_entity_poly.type
_entity_poly.pdbx_seq_one_letter_code
_entity_poly.pdbx_strand_id
1 'polypeptide(L)'
;MKDELNASLNATLESCHLVGEENRKLNLLQNRSMQIIALASAENQQLHLRLNNEQQTSAQLKAENRHQLSILSSSRLSFLWSFCSKESLQCSRCIPGWIELGNCTTVLPGHGG
;
A
#
# COMPACT_ATOMS: atom_id res chain seq x y z
N MET A 1 -67.69 -26.58 -18.87
CA MET A 1 -66.77 -27.62 -18.34
C MET A 1 -65.59 -27.95 -19.25
N LYS A 2 -65.77 -28.54 -20.46
CA LYS A 2 -64.62 -28.91 -21.33
C LYS A 2 -63.82 -27.69 -21.82
N ASP A 3 -64.51 -26.62 -22.22
CA ASP A 3 -63.87 -25.42 -22.77
C ASP A 3 -63.17 -24.59 -21.67
N GLU A 4 -63.76 -24.51 -20.48
CA GLU A 4 -63.15 -23.86 -19.31
C GLU A 4 -61.89 -24.59 -18.85
N LEU A 5 -61.93 -25.93 -18.83
CA LEU A 5 -60.75 -26.74 -18.51
C LEU A 5 -59.63 -26.52 -19.53
N ASN A 6 -59.98 -26.44 -20.82
CA ASN A 6 -59.00 -26.21 -21.89
C ASN A 6 -58.37 -24.81 -21.79
N ALA A 7 -59.17 -23.78 -21.49
CA ALA A 7 -58.67 -22.43 -21.26
C ALA A 7 -57.73 -22.36 -20.05
N SER A 8 -58.10 -23.01 -18.94
CA SER A 8 -57.26 -23.08 -17.74
C SER A 8 -55.95 -23.83 -17.98
N LEU A 9 -55.99 -24.93 -18.75
CA LEU A 9 -54.80 -25.70 -19.11
C LEU A 9 -53.83 -24.88 -19.96
N ASN A 10 -54.33 -24.16 -20.96
CA ASN A 10 -53.51 -23.31 -21.82
C ASN A 10 -52.86 -22.15 -21.04
N ALA A 11 -53.63 -21.50 -20.15
CA ALA A 11 -53.08 -20.46 -19.28
C ALA A 11 -51.98 -21.00 -18.34
N THR A 12 -52.16 -22.22 -17.84
CA THR A 12 -51.17 -22.90 -16.99
C THR A 12 -49.91 -23.24 -17.80
N LEU A 13 -50.06 -23.74 -19.03
CA LEU A 13 -48.94 -24.06 -19.91
C LEU A 13 -48.10 -22.82 -20.21
N GLU A 14 -48.74 -21.69 -20.54
CA GLU A 14 -48.07 -20.41 -20.79
C GLU A 14 -47.33 -19.92 -19.53
N SER A 15 -47.97 -20.03 -18.37
CA SER A 15 -47.34 -19.66 -17.09
C SER A 15 -46.11 -20.53 -16.80
N CYS A 16 -46.17 -21.84 -17.05
CA CYS A 16 -45.03 -22.74 -16.93
C CYS A 16 -43.90 -22.38 -17.91
N HIS A 17 -44.24 -21.97 -19.14
CA HIS A 17 -43.27 -21.53 -20.12
C HIS A 17 -42.52 -20.28 -19.65
N LEU A 18 -43.25 -19.25 -19.21
CA LEU A 18 -42.69 -18.01 -18.67
C LEU A 18 -41.78 -18.26 -17.46
N VAL A 19 -42.23 -19.06 -16.50
CA VAL A 19 -41.41 -19.46 -15.34
C VAL A 19 -40.14 -20.20 -15.78
N GLY A 20 -40.23 -21.02 -16.82
CA GLY A 20 -39.07 -21.68 -17.41
C GLY A 20 -38.05 -20.69 -17.99
N GLU A 21 -38.50 -19.65 -18.69
CA GLU A 21 -37.63 -18.60 -19.22
C GLU A 21 -36.99 -17.75 -18.12
N GLU A 22 -37.76 -17.34 -17.11
CA GLU A 22 -37.25 -16.56 -15.97
C GLU A 22 -36.19 -17.34 -15.20
N ASN A 23 -36.39 -18.64 -14.97
CA ASN A 23 -35.39 -19.50 -14.34
C ASN A 23 -34.09 -19.59 -15.15
N ARG A 24 -34.18 -19.64 -16.48
CA ARG A 24 -32.99 -19.60 -17.35
C ARG A 24 -32.24 -18.28 -17.22
N LYS A 25 -32.96 -17.15 -17.25
CA LYS A 25 -32.37 -15.81 -17.06
C LYS A 25 -31.72 -15.69 -15.68
N LEU A 26 -32.37 -16.18 -14.63
CA LEU A 26 -31.86 -16.15 -13.27
C LEU A 26 -30.56 -16.96 -13.14
N ASN A 27 -30.50 -18.15 -13.73
CA ASN A 27 -29.29 -18.98 -13.74
C ASN A 27 -28.10 -18.28 -14.43
N LEU A 28 -28.35 -17.58 -15.55
CA LEU A 28 -27.32 -16.81 -16.23
C LEU A 28 -26.81 -15.64 -15.37
N LEU A 29 -27.72 -14.90 -14.74
CA LEU A 29 -27.38 -13.82 -13.83
C LEU A 29 -26.60 -14.33 -12.61
N GLN A 30 -27.00 -15.45 -12.04
CA GLN A 30 -26.31 -16.07 -10.92
C GLN A 30 -24.88 -16.47 -11.29
N ASN A 31 -24.68 -17.11 -12.45
CA ASN A 31 -23.34 -17.46 -12.92
C ASN A 31 -22.45 -16.23 -13.11
N ARG A 32 -23.00 -15.19 -13.75
CA ARG A 32 -22.27 -13.92 -13.94
C ARG A 32 -21.89 -13.28 -12.60
N SER A 33 -22.82 -13.25 -11.64
CA SER A 33 -22.55 -12.72 -10.30
C SER A 33 -21.45 -13.51 -9.59
N MET A 34 -21.45 -14.84 -9.69
CA MET A 34 -20.39 -15.68 -9.11
C MET A 34 -19.01 -15.36 -9.71
N GLN A 35 -18.94 -15.16 -11.02
CA GLN A 35 -17.69 -14.78 -11.70
C GLN A 35 -17.16 -13.41 -11.22
N ILE A 36 -18.06 -12.43 -11.09
CA ILE A 36 -17.70 -11.08 -10.59
C ILE A 36 -17.19 -11.16 -9.15
N ILE A 37 -17.87 -11.92 -8.29
CA ILE A 37 -17.46 -12.11 -6.90
C ILE A 37 -16.09 -12.79 -6.81
N ALA A 38 -15.85 -13.81 -7.64
CA ALA A 38 -14.56 -14.50 -7.67
C ALA A 38 -13.43 -13.56 -8.09
N LEU A 39 -13.64 -12.74 -9.13
CA LEU A 39 -12.66 -11.75 -9.58
C LEU A 39 -12.38 -10.71 -8.50
N ALA A 40 -13.43 -10.11 -7.92
CA ALA A 40 -13.30 -9.12 -6.86
C ALA A 40 -12.59 -9.70 -5.63
N SER A 41 -12.84 -10.98 -5.30
CA SER A 41 -12.16 -11.67 -4.21
C SER A 41 -10.66 -11.81 -4.48
N ALA A 42 -10.27 -12.20 -5.70
CA ALA A 42 -8.87 -12.31 -6.08
C ALA A 42 -8.14 -10.96 -6.07
N GLU A 43 -8.78 -9.91 -6.59
CA GLU A 43 -8.24 -8.55 -6.55
C GLU A 43 -8.07 -8.06 -5.10
N ASN A 44 -9.05 -8.32 -4.24
CA ASN A 44 -8.98 -7.95 -2.83
C ASN A 44 -7.83 -8.67 -2.11
N GLN A 45 -7.63 -9.96 -2.36
CA GLN A 45 -6.47 -10.70 -1.84
C GLN A 45 -5.15 -10.07 -2.30
N GLN A 46 -5.05 -9.68 -3.57
CA GLN A 46 -3.85 -9.02 -4.09
C GLN A 46 -3.60 -7.65 -3.43
N LEU A 47 -4.66 -6.87 -3.20
CA LEU A 47 -4.57 -5.58 -2.51
C LEU A 47 -4.11 -5.75 -1.07
N HIS A 48 -4.64 -6.74 -0.35
CA HIS A 48 -4.19 -7.06 1.01
C HIS A 48 -2.69 -7.42 1.06
N LEU A 49 -2.20 -8.20 0.10
CA LEU A 49 -0.77 -8.52 0.00
C LEU A 49 0.07 -7.26 -0.21
N ARG A 50 -0.35 -6.35 -1.11
CA ARG A 50 0.36 -5.08 -1.36
C ARG A 50 0.38 -4.21 -0.11
N LEU A 51 -0.77 -4.06 0.55
CA LEU A 51 -0.90 -3.26 1.77
C LEU A 51 0.03 -3.76 2.88
N ASN A 52 0.09 -5.07 3.10
CA ASN A 52 0.98 -5.67 4.09
C ASN A 52 2.45 -5.35 3.77
N ASN A 53 2.83 -5.43 2.50
CA ASN A 53 4.21 -5.20 2.06
C ASN A 53 4.60 -3.71 2.22
N GLU A 54 3.70 -2.79 1.88
CA GLU A 54 3.88 -1.35 2.12
C GLU A 54 3.98 -1.03 3.61
N GLN A 55 3.14 -1.66 4.44
CA GLN A 55 3.16 -1.45 5.88
C GLN A 55 4.48 -1.95 6.51
N GLN A 56 4.98 -3.10 6.07
CA GLN A 56 6.28 -3.63 6.48
C GLN A 56 7.42 -2.68 6.06
N THR A 57 7.41 -2.24 4.81
CA THR A 57 8.42 -1.30 4.28
C THR A 57 8.38 0.02 5.05
N SER A 58 7.20 0.56 5.33
CA SER A 58 7.04 1.77 6.13
C SER A 58 7.57 1.61 7.55
N ALA A 59 7.30 0.47 8.19
CA ALA A 59 7.81 0.17 9.52
C ALA A 59 9.34 0.07 9.54
N GLN A 60 9.93 -0.56 8.52
CA GLN A 60 11.38 -0.64 8.35
C GLN A 60 12.01 0.75 8.18
N LEU A 61 11.48 1.56 7.25
CA LEU A 61 11.97 2.93 7.02
C LEU A 61 11.87 3.79 8.28
N LYS A 62 10.78 3.66 9.06
CA LYS A 62 10.65 4.34 10.36
C LYS A 62 11.69 3.86 11.38
N ALA A 63 12.04 2.58 11.38
CA ALA A 63 13.07 2.05 12.27
C ALA A 63 14.46 2.57 11.87
N GLU A 64 14.79 2.54 10.58
CA GLU A 64 16.06 3.05 10.04
C GLU A 64 16.20 4.56 10.29
N ASN A 65 15.14 5.34 10.04
CA ASN A 65 15.13 6.78 10.31
C ASN A 65 15.35 7.07 11.81
N ARG A 66 14.65 6.35 12.71
CA ARG A 66 14.89 6.47 14.16
C ARG A 66 16.32 6.11 14.56
N HIS A 67 16.90 5.10 13.92
CA HIS A 67 18.29 4.73 14.16
C HIS A 67 19.26 5.85 13.73
N GLN A 68 19.06 6.42 12.53
CA GLN A 68 19.84 7.56 12.05
C GLN A 68 19.71 8.77 13.00
N LEU A 69 18.49 9.10 13.43
CA LEU A 69 18.25 10.18 14.38
C LEU A 69 18.94 9.93 15.73
N SER A 70 18.96 8.68 16.20
CA SER A 70 19.69 8.30 17.41
C SER A 70 21.18 8.59 17.27
N ILE A 71 21.79 8.22 16.13
CA ILE A 71 23.21 8.53 15.84
C ILE A 71 23.44 10.04 15.84
N LEU A 72 22.62 10.82 15.12
CA LEU A 72 22.74 12.28 15.06
C LEU A 72 22.54 12.94 16.44
N SER A 73 21.73 12.34 17.31
CA SER A 73 21.52 12.82 18.67
C SER A 73 22.59 12.36 19.67
N SER A 74 23.54 11.52 19.26
CA SER A 74 24.59 10.99 20.13
C SER A 74 25.48 12.11 20.69
N SER A 75 25.83 12.01 21.96
CA SER A 75 26.82 12.90 22.59
C SER A 75 28.18 12.86 21.89
N ARG A 76 28.53 11.75 21.22
CA ARG A 76 29.76 11.64 20.43
C ARG A 76 29.83 12.63 19.28
N LEU A 77 28.70 12.99 18.70
CA LEU A 77 28.60 13.94 17.59
C LEU A 77 28.21 15.35 18.06
N SER A 78 28.06 15.56 19.37
CA SER A 78 27.61 16.84 19.92
C SER A 78 28.49 18.02 19.52
N PHE A 79 29.80 17.80 19.39
CA PHE A 79 30.76 18.82 18.95
C PHE A 79 30.51 19.29 17.50
N LEU A 80 29.97 18.43 16.63
CA LEU A 80 29.63 18.80 15.25
C LEU A 80 28.54 19.86 15.24
N TRP A 81 27.62 19.83 16.20
CA TRP A 81 26.48 20.76 16.27
C TRP A 81 26.87 22.18 16.65
N SER A 82 28.10 22.42 17.12
CA SER A 82 28.65 23.77 17.26
C SER A 82 29.03 24.41 15.92
N PHE A 83 29.16 23.60 14.86
CA PHE A 83 29.57 24.03 13.52
C PHE A 83 28.51 23.76 12.44
N CYS A 84 27.61 22.81 12.71
CA CYS A 84 26.61 22.32 11.77
C CYS A 84 25.19 22.40 12.34
N SER A 85 24.23 22.71 11.47
CA SER A 85 22.81 22.60 11.79
C SER A 85 22.44 21.12 11.93
N LYS A 86 21.82 20.78 13.06
CA LYS A 86 21.34 19.42 13.32
C LYS A 86 20.18 19.02 12.41
N GLU A 87 19.40 19.99 11.94
CA GLU A 87 18.20 19.78 11.12
C GLU A 87 18.53 19.63 9.63
N SER A 88 19.38 20.51 9.10
CA SER A 88 19.74 20.50 7.67
C SER A 88 21.04 19.76 7.37
N LEU A 89 21.81 19.37 8.40
CA LEU A 89 23.16 18.81 8.29
C LEU A 89 24.16 19.71 7.52
N GLN A 90 23.79 20.97 7.33
CA GLN A 90 24.64 21.98 6.69
C GLN A 90 25.56 22.60 7.73
N CYS A 91 26.85 22.72 7.40
CA CYS A 91 27.84 23.33 8.27
C CYS A 91 28.17 24.75 7.81
N SER A 92 28.19 25.70 8.73
CA SER A 92 28.51 27.10 8.43
C SER A 92 30.02 27.38 8.49
N ARG A 93 30.78 26.49 9.15
CA ARG A 93 32.23 26.54 9.32
C ARG A 93 32.79 25.12 9.35
N CYS A 94 34.01 24.91 8.86
CA CYS A 94 34.67 23.63 9.06
C CYS A 94 35.18 23.47 10.49
N ILE A 95 35.18 22.23 10.96
CA ILE A 95 35.72 21.86 12.27
C ILE A 95 37.23 22.16 12.27
N PRO A 96 37.80 22.72 13.35
CA PRO A 96 39.23 22.93 13.46
C PRO A 96 40.03 21.65 13.10
N GLY A 97 40.98 21.77 12.17
CA GLY A 97 41.77 20.64 11.64
C GLY A 97 41.26 20.05 10.31
N TRP A 98 40.13 20.53 9.79
CA TRP A 98 39.62 20.18 8.46
C TRP A 98 39.90 21.33 7.49
N ILE A 99 40.39 21.04 6.29
CA ILE A 99 40.64 22.05 5.26
C ILE A 99 39.36 22.31 4.45
N GLU A 100 39.02 23.58 4.24
CA GLU A 100 37.96 24.02 3.32
C GLU A 100 38.40 23.79 1.86
N LEU A 101 37.92 22.71 1.25
CA LEU A 101 37.99 22.49 -0.19
C LEU A 101 36.57 22.51 -0.76
N GLY A 102 35.90 23.67 -0.68
CA GLY A 102 34.52 23.89 -1.18
C GLY A 102 33.42 23.19 -0.37
N ASN A 103 33.73 22.09 0.31
CA ASN A 103 32.95 21.38 1.31
C ASN A 103 33.93 20.75 2.31
N CYS A 104 33.57 20.67 3.60
CA CYS A 104 34.45 20.15 4.65
C CYS A 104 34.65 18.63 4.49
N THR A 105 35.51 18.19 3.59
CA THR A 105 35.57 16.78 3.12
C THR A 105 36.86 16.03 3.45
N THR A 106 37.86 16.65 4.09
CA THR A 106 39.13 15.96 4.38
C THR A 106 39.74 16.30 5.75
N VAL A 107 40.03 15.24 6.52
CA VAL A 107 40.93 15.25 7.68
C VAL A 107 42.34 14.96 7.17
N LEU A 108 43.28 15.88 7.38
CA LEU A 108 44.70 15.55 7.20
C LEU A 108 45.20 14.79 8.44
N PRO A 109 46.01 13.73 8.27
CA PRO A 109 46.63 13.06 9.41
C PRO A 109 47.76 13.93 9.97
N GLY A 110 47.47 14.61 11.07
CA GLY A 110 48.43 15.05 12.09
C GLY A 110 49.08 16.42 11.90
N HIS A 111 48.98 17.27 12.94
CA HIS A 111 50.12 17.72 13.76
C HIS A 111 49.68 18.62 14.92
N GLY A 112 50.00 18.19 16.15
CA GLY A 112 50.15 19.00 17.39
C GLY A 112 48.88 19.62 17.98
N GLY A 113 48.70 19.78 19.28
CA GLY A 113 49.59 19.72 20.44
C GLY A 113 48.92 20.55 21.53
#